data_AF-A0AAV8YFM5-F1
#
_entry.id   AF-A0AAV8YFM5-F1
#
_cell.length_a   1.000
_cell.length_b   1.000
_cell.length_c   1.000
_cell.angle_alpha   90.00
_cell.angle_beta   90.00
_cell.angle_gamma   90.00
#
_symmetry.space_group_name_H-M   'P 1'
#
loop_
_entity.id
_entity.type
_entity.pdbx_description
1 polymer ?
#
loop_
_entity_poly.entity_id
_entity_poly.type
_entity_poly.pdbx_seq_one_letter_code
_entity_poly.pdbx_strand_id
1 'polypeptide(L)'
;MHAYCNPVSGTCECEKKYPVKLNNPYAGCSKPKRLGDQCYYKETCQYTDQHSSCIQVHHNAICQCQNGYHSVSIQKPSKRVFCAEDVVVITSDFSTFAGVLSGIAILSGLICFVLHLFNQNLYGSRHHRHRFGNANLAPPILFSSDPGMKVLLIY
;
A
#
# COMPACT_ATOMS: atom_id res chain seq x y z
N MET A 1 -25.76 28.42 -33.63
CA MET A 1 -26.54 27.19 -33.35
C MET A 1 -26.07 26.13 -34.33
N HIS A 2 -25.48 25.02 -33.86
CA HIS A 2 -24.79 24.00 -34.69
C HIS A 2 -25.63 22.72 -34.90
N ALA A 3 -26.92 22.90 -35.17
CA ALA A 3 -27.87 21.81 -35.37
C ALA A 3 -28.45 21.88 -36.78
N TYR A 4 -28.66 20.74 -37.42
CA TYR A 4 -29.40 20.61 -38.68
C TYR A 4 -30.73 19.92 -38.40
N CYS A 5 -31.80 20.41 -39.00
CA CYS A 5 -33.13 19.81 -38.87
C CYS A 5 -33.52 19.15 -40.19
N ASN A 6 -33.90 17.87 -40.12
CA ASN A 6 -34.39 17.14 -41.27
C ASN A 6 -35.88 17.45 -41.46
N PRO A 7 -36.29 18.07 -42.58
CA PRO A 7 -37.68 18.45 -42.81
C PRO A 7 -38.61 17.24 -43.00
N VAL A 8 -38.07 16.05 -43.29
CA VAL A 8 -38.85 14.83 -43.54
C VAL A 8 -39.20 14.12 -42.23
N SER A 9 -38.25 14.02 -41.29
CA SER A 9 -38.49 13.39 -39.98
C SER A 9 -38.98 14.37 -38.92
N GLY A 10 -38.85 15.68 -39.15
CA GLY A 10 -39.14 16.72 -38.16
C GLY A 10 -38.16 16.72 -36.98
N THR A 11 -37.04 16.00 -37.06
CA THR A 11 -36.04 15.88 -36.00
C THR A 11 -34.83 16.77 -36.27
N CYS A 12 -34.33 17.42 -35.21
CA CYS A 12 -33.10 18.21 -35.26
C CYS A 12 -31.95 17.43 -34.62
N GLU A 13 -30.84 17.36 -35.34
CA GLU A 13 -29.63 16.64 -34.95
C GLU A 13 -28.42 17.58 -34.93
N CYS A 14 -27.38 17.19 -34.20
CA CYS A 14 -26.17 17.99 -34.11
C CYS A 14 -25.27 17.74 -35.31
N GLU A 15 -24.61 18.79 -35.80
CA GLU A 15 -23.57 18.66 -36.82
C GLU A 15 -22.44 17.72 -36.36
N LYS A 16 -21.84 16.98 -37.30
CA LYS A 16 -20.72 16.04 -37.01
C LYS A 16 -19.54 16.68 -36.26
N LYS A 17 -19.29 17.98 -36.47
CA LYS A 17 -18.21 18.73 -35.81
C LYS A 17 -18.56 19.18 -34.39
N TYR A 18 -19.85 19.18 -34.04
CA TYR A 18 -20.39 19.61 -32.76
C TYR A 18 -21.32 18.53 -32.18
N PRO A 19 -20.84 17.31 -31.92
CA PRO A 19 -21.71 16.18 -31.60
C PRO A 19 -22.36 16.25 -30.21
N VAL A 20 -21.95 17.20 -29.35
CA VAL A 20 -22.44 17.29 -27.97
C VAL A 20 -23.77 18.02 -27.93
N LYS A 21 -24.85 17.31 -27.57
CA LYS A 21 -26.14 17.90 -27.24
C LYS A 21 -26.08 18.51 -25.85
N LEU A 22 -26.24 19.83 -25.75
CA LEU A 22 -26.32 20.49 -24.45
C LEU A 22 -27.73 20.29 -23.88
N ASN A 23 -27.82 20.09 -22.56
CA ASN A 23 -29.11 19.89 -21.90
C ASN A 23 -29.94 21.19 -21.82
N ASN A 24 -29.31 22.35 -22.04
CA ASN A 24 -29.99 23.64 -22.06
C ASN A 24 -30.67 23.86 -23.43
N PRO A 25 -32.01 24.06 -23.49
CA PRO A 25 -32.74 24.24 -24.74
C PRO A 25 -32.26 25.44 -25.58
N TYR A 26 -31.66 26.45 -24.95
CA TYR A 26 -31.15 27.64 -25.65
C TYR A 26 -29.70 27.51 -26.15
N ALA A 27 -28.95 26.50 -25.69
CA ALA A 27 -27.52 26.40 -25.96
C ALA A 27 -27.18 25.57 -27.21
N GLY A 28 -28.07 24.67 -27.63
CA GLY A 28 -27.91 23.87 -28.85
C GLY A 28 -26.78 22.83 -28.76
N CYS A 29 -26.00 22.69 -29.82
CA CYS A 29 -24.91 21.71 -29.93
C CYS A 29 -23.53 22.35 -29.79
N SER A 30 -22.58 21.64 -29.17
CA SER A 30 -21.24 22.14 -28.89
C SER A 30 -20.14 21.12 -29.20
N LYS A 31 -18.89 21.59 -29.16
CA LYS A 31 -17.70 20.74 -29.34
C LYS A 31 -17.37 20.00 -28.05
N PRO A 32 -16.85 18.76 -28.15
CA PRO A 32 -16.29 18.08 -27.00
C PRO A 32 -15.03 18.80 -26.49
N LYS A 33 -14.82 18.76 -25.18
CA LYS A 33 -13.68 19.35 -24.48
C LYS A 33 -12.87 18.26 -23.79
N ARG A 34 -11.55 18.37 -23.81
CA ARG A 34 -10.66 17.38 -23.17
C ARG A 34 -10.41 17.76 -21.71
N LEU A 35 -9.91 16.79 -20.94
CA LEU A 35 -9.41 17.04 -19.59
C LEU A 35 -8.36 18.17 -19.60
N GLY A 36 -8.52 19.13 -18.71
CA GLY A 36 -7.69 20.35 -18.62
C GLY A 36 -8.12 21.51 -19.53
N ASP A 37 -9.02 21.30 -20.49
CA ASP A 37 -9.55 22.40 -21.31
C ASP A 37 -10.59 23.21 -20.54
N GLN A 38 -10.73 24.49 -20.90
CA GLN A 38 -11.83 25.33 -20.42
C GLN A 38 -13.18 24.84 -20.94
N CYS A 39 -14.14 24.75 -20.03
CA CYS A 39 -15.50 24.28 -20.27
C CYS A 39 -16.53 25.31 -19.78
N TYR A 40 -17.70 25.32 -20.43
CA TYR A 40 -18.86 26.10 -20.01
C TYR A 40 -20.03 25.21 -19.57
N TYR A 41 -20.03 23.96 -20.06
CA TYR A 41 -21.10 23.00 -19.95
C TYR A 41 -20.52 21.62 -19.64
N LYS A 42 -21.09 20.93 -18.65
CA LYS A 42 -20.59 19.63 -18.18
C LYS A 42 -20.65 18.54 -19.25
N GLU A 43 -21.65 18.64 -20.14
CA GLU A 43 -21.90 17.69 -21.23
C GLU A 43 -20.71 17.63 -22.20
N THR A 44 -19.98 18.74 -22.36
CA THR A 44 -18.82 18.79 -23.26
C THR A 44 -17.62 18.03 -22.73
N CYS A 45 -17.42 17.98 -21.41
CA CYS A 45 -16.42 17.14 -20.76
C CYS A 45 -16.88 15.67 -20.79
N GLN A 46 -18.13 15.40 -20.38
CA GLN A 46 -18.70 14.05 -20.30
C GLN A 46 -18.70 13.29 -21.63
N TYR A 47 -18.82 14.00 -22.75
CA TYR A 47 -18.71 13.39 -24.07
C TYR A 47 -17.32 12.80 -24.36
N THR A 48 -16.26 13.45 -23.85
CA THR A 48 -14.89 12.97 -24.03
C THR A 48 -14.56 11.86 -23.03
N ASP A 49 -15.00 12.04 -21.78
CA ASP A 49 -14.77 11.10 -20.69
C ASP A 49 -15.96 11.13 -19.71
N GLN A 50 -16.61 9.98 -19.53
CA GLN A 50 -17.82 9.84 -18.71
C GLN A 50 -17.58 10.20 -17.23
N HIS A 51 -16.35 10.02 -16.75
CA HIS A 51 -15.95 10.32 -15.37
C HIS A 51 -15.34 11.72 -15.22
N SER A 52 -15.44 12.56 -16.26
CA SER A 52 -15.08 13.98 -16.18
C SER A 52 -16.30 14.86 -15.92
N SER A 53 -16.08 16.01 -15.30
CA SER A 53 -17.07 17.04 -15.06
C SER A 53 -16.45 18.43 -15.25
N CYS A 54 -17.31 19.42 -15.49
CA CYS A 54 -16.89 20.82 -15.60
C CYS A 54 -16.91 21.44 -14.19
N ILE A 55 -15.75 21.79 -13.68
CA ILE A 55 -15.59 22.36 -12.33
C ILE A 55 -15.00 23.77 -12.42
N GLN A 56 -15.39 24.64 -11.49
CA GLN A 56 -14.85 25.99 -11.42
C GLN A 56 -13.61 26.03 -10.52
N VAL A 57 -12.47 26.37 -11.12
CA VAL A 57 -11.20 26.61 -10.42
C VAL A 57 -10.87 28.09 -10.53
N HIS A 58 -11.00 28.80 -9.40
CA HIS A 58 -10.91 30.26 -9.34
C HIS A 58 -11.92 30.95 -10.29
N HIS A 59 -11.42 31.52 -11.38
CA HIS A 59 -12.21 32.26 -12.38
C HIS A 59 -12.45 31.47 -13.66
N ASN A 60 -11.85 30.29 -13.82
CA ASN A 60 -11.99 29.47 -15.00
C ASN A 60 -12.74 28.19 -14.66
N ALA A 61 -13.65 27.77 -15.53
CA ALA A 61 -14.22 26.44 -15.47
C ALA A 61 -13.42 25.51 -16.39
N ILE A 62 -12.95 24.38 -15.85
CA ILE A 62 -12.12 23.40 -16.56
C ILE A 62 -12.68 21.98 -16.41
N CYS A 63 -12.43 21.13 -17.41
CA CYS A 63 -12.79 19.71 -17.29
C CYS A 63 -11.80 18.99 -16.35
N GLN A 64 -12.29 18.49 -15.20
CA GLN A 64 -11.53 17.66 -14.27
C GLN A 64 -12.26 16.34 -14.01
N CYS A 65 -11.53 15.32 -13.54
CA CYS A 65 -12.12 14.06 -13.11
C CYS A 65 -13.01 14.24 -11.87
N GLN A 66 -14.04 13.40 -11.77
CA GLN A 66 -14.92 13.33 -10.61
C GLN A 66 -14.17 12.77 -9.39
N ASN A 67 -14.72 12.97 -8.20
CA ASN A 67 -14.15 12.43 -6.96
C ASN A 67 -14.00 10.91 -7.05
N GLY A 68 -12.84 10.38 -6.65
CA GLY A 68 -12.49 8.96 -6.78
C GLY A 68 -11.89 8.57 -8.14
N TYR A 69 -11.64 9.55 -9.02
CA TYR A 69 -10.93 9.35 -10.27
C TYR A 69 -9.79 10.36 -10.40
N HIS A 70 -8.66 9.93 -10.96
CA HIS A 70 -7.51 10.79 -11.25
C HIS A 70 -7.20 10.81 -12.76
N SER A 71 -6.60 11.91 -13.21
CA SER A 71 -6.19 12.05 -14.61
C SER A 71 -4.91 11.27 -14.86
N VAL A 72 -4.97 10.28 -15.74
CA VAL A 72 -3.81 9.53 -16.23
C VAL A 72 -3.54 9.88 -17.69
N SER A 73 -2.26 9.89 -18.06
CA SER A 73 -1.86 10.06 -19.46
C SER A 73 -1.13 8.82 -19.93
N ILE A 74 -1.67 8.16 -20.96
CA ILE A 74 -0.98 7.04 -21.61
C ILE A 74 -0.23 7.56 -22.83
N GLN A 75 1.09 7.36 -22.85
CA GLN A 75 1.93 7.63 -24.02
C GLN A 75 1.97 6.40 -24.93
N LYS A 76 0.90 6.10 -25.69
CA LYS A 76 0.91 5.26 -26.93
C LYS A 76 -0.53 4.95 -27.40
N PRO A 77 -0.89 5.07 -28.70
CA PRO A 77 -0.23 5.75 -29.82
C PRO A 77 -0.68 7.22 -29.99
N SER A 78 -1.59 7.73 -29.16
CA SER A 78 -1.94 9.15 -29.07
C SER A 78 -1.88 9.57 -27.61
N LYS A 79 -1.35 10.78 -27.31
CA LYS A 79 -1.40 11.34 -25.95
C LYS A 79 -2.88 11.59 -25.60
N ARG A 80 -3.52 10.60 -24.99
CA ARG A 80 -4.87 10.72 -24.42
C ARG A 80 -4.75 10.79 -22.91
N VAL A 81 -5.37 11.82 -22.35
CA VAL A 81 -5.60 11.97 -20.92
C VAL A 81 -7.02 11.49 -20.65
N PHE A 82 -7.20 10.61 -19.69
CA PHE A 82 -8.49 10.07 -19.28
C PHE A 82 -8.54 9.94 -17.76
N CYS A 83 -9.74 9.80 -17.22
CA CYS A 83 -9.98 9.56 -15.81
C CYS A 83 -9.90 8.06 -15.53
N ALA A 84 -8.96 7.67 -14.68
CA ALA A 84 -8.88 6.33 -14.13
C ALA A 84 -9.38 6.33 -12.69
N GLU A 85 -10.04 5.25 -12.28
CA GLU A 85 -10.48 5.09 -10.90
C GLU A 85 -9.27 5.09 -9.96
N ASP A 86 -9.43 5.72 -8.80
CA ASP A 86 -8.47 5.68 -7.70
C ASP A 86 -8.46 4.27 -7.10
N VAL A 87 -7.91 3.32 -7.84
CA VAL A 87 -7.49 2.07 -7.24
C VAL A 87 -6.39 2.47 -6.27
N VAL A 88 -6.65 2.33 -4.98
CA VAL A 88 -5.64 2.46 -3.94
C VAL A 88 -4.63 1.35 -4.22
N VAL A 89 -3.67 1.64 -5.08
CA VAL A 89 -2.57 0.76 -5.43
C VAL A 89 -1.68 0.79 -4.19
N ILE A 90 -2.00 -0.05 -3.21
CA ILE A 90 -1.16 -0.40 -2.06
C ILE A 90 0.05 -1.20 -2.59
N THR A 91 0.77 -0.71 -3.58
CA THR A 91 1.94 -1.39 -4.15
C THR A 91 3.22 -0.61 -3.96
N SER A 92 3.14 0.71 -3.70
CA SER A 92 4.31 1.54 -3.42
C SER A 92 4.98 1.14 -2.11
N ASP A 93 4.19 0.91 -1.06
CA ASP A 93 4.74 0.70 0.28
C ASP A 93 4.73 -0.77 0.70
N PHE A 94 3.91 -1.64 0.09
CA PHE A 94 3.82 -3.05 0.48
C PHE A 94 5.16 -3.80 0.33
N SER A 95 5.89 -3.53 -0.76
CA SER A 95 7.21 -4.15 -0.99
C SER A 95 8.22 -3.72 0.07
N THR A 96 8.27 -2.42 0.38
CA THR A 96 9.18 -1.87 1.41
C THR A 96 8.80 -2.35 2.80
N PHE A 97 7.52 -2.35 3.17
CA PHE A 97 7.04 -2.86 4.45
C PHE A 97 7.30 -4.38 4.60
N ALA A 98 7.07 -5.17 3.55
CA ALA A 98 7.37 -6.60 3.57
C ALA A 98 8.89 -6.86 3.73
N GLY A 99 9.73 -6.06 3.08
CA GLY A 99 11.19 -6.11 3.23
C GLY A 99 11.65 -5.77 4.65
N VAL A 100 11.10 -4.71 5.24
CA VAL A 100 11.43 -4.30 6.62
C VAL A 100 10.95 -5.35 7.63
N LEU A 101 9.72 -5.84 7.51
CA LEU A 101 9.17 -6.86 8.42
C LEU A 101 9.96 -8.18 8.34
N SER A 102 10.31 -8.63 7.14
CA SER A 102 11.13 -9.84 6.96
C SER A 102 12.55 -9.66 7.50
N GLY A 103 13.16 -8.50 7.30
CA GLY A 103 14.48 -8.17 7.86
C GLY A 103 14.51 -8.19 9.39
N ILE A 104 13.52 -7.59 10.05
CA ILE A 104 13.41 -7.58 11.51
C ILE A 104 13.19 -9.00 12.05
N ALA A 105 12.35 -9.81 11.40
CA ALA A 105 12.09 -11.19 11.82
C ALA A 105 13.35 -12.07 11.75
N ILE A 106 14.14 -11.95 10.67
CA ILE A 106 15.38 -12.72 10.51
C ILE A 106 16.44 -12.25 11.52
N LEU A 107 16.64 -10.94 11.65
CA LEU A 107 17.66 -10.38 12.54
C LEU A 107 17.36 -10.70 14.02
N SER A 108 16.09 -10.58 14.43
CA SER A 108 15.67 -10.98 15.78
C SER A 108 15.88 -12.48 16.01
N GLY A 109 15.50 -13.34 15.05
CA GLY A 109 15.74 -14.78 15.12
C GLY A 109 17.22 -15.14 15.28
N LEU A 110 18.11 -14.50 14.50
CA LEU A 110 19.55 -14.72 14.59
C LEU A 110 20.13 -14.27 15.93
N ILE A 111 19.73 -13.10 16.43
CA ILE A 111 20.17 -12.61 17.75
C ILE A 111 19.69 -13.57 18.85
N CYS A 112 18.43 -14.00 18.82
CA CYS A 112 17.90 -14.96 19.78
C CYS A 112 18.63 -16.30 19.72
N PHE A 113 18.95 -16.80 18.52
CA PHE A 113 19.68 -18.05 18.34
C PHE A 113 21.11 -17.97 18.91
N VAL A 114 21.82 -16.87 18.63
CA VAL A 114 23.17 -16.64 19.17
C VAL A 114 23.14 -16.53 20.70
N LEU A 115 22.20 -15.75 21.27
CA LEU A 115 22.01 -15.66 22.71
C LEU A 115 21.64 -17.01 23.33
N HIS A 116 20.85 -17.83 22.63
CA HIS A 116 20.52 -19.18 23.08
C HIS A 116 21.77 -20.07 23.13
N LEU A 117 22.63 -20.04 22.11
CA LEU A 117 23.87 -20.81 22.10
C LEU A 117 24.86 -20.36 23.18
N PHE A 118 25.02 -19.05 23.39
CA PHE A 118 25.85 -18.55 24.49
C PHE A 118 25.27 -18.91 25.85
N ASN A 119 23.95 -18.77 26.04
CA ASN A 119 23.31 -19.20 27.27
C ASN A 119 23.41 -20.72 27.47
N GLN A 120 23.38 -21.54 26.43
CA GLN A 120 23.64 -22.98 26.58
C GLN A 120 25.12 -23.28 26.88
N ASN A 121 26.07 -22.54 26.34
CA ASN A 121 27.48 -22.73 26.70
C ASN A 121 27.81 -22.21 28.12
N LEU A 122 27.19 -21.11 28.54
CA LEU A 122 27.38 -20.50 29.86
C LEU A 122 26.52 -21.16 30.95
N TYR A 123 25.28 -21.56 30.63
CA TYR A 123 24.32 -22.18 31.55
C TYR A 123 24.08 -23.66 31.33
N GLY A 124 24.35 -24.26 30.17
CA GLY A 124 24.30 -25.72 29.98
C GLY A 124 25.41 -26.45 30.75
N SER A 125 26.53 -25.76 31.04
CA SER A 125 27.52 -26.22 32.02
C SER A 125 27.16 -25.86 33.47
N ARG A 126 26.22 -24.94 33.71
CA ARG A 126 25.76 -24.52 35.06
C ARG A 126 24.44 -25.14 35.52
N HIS A 127 23.59 -25.62 34.63
CA HIS A 127 22.32 -26.26 34.99
C HIS A 127 22.52 -27.69 35.52
N HIS A 128 23.72 -28.26 35.34
CA HIS A 128 24.21 -29.43 36.07
C HIS A 128 25.10 -29.07 37.28
N ARG A 129 25.13 -27.80 37.70
CA ARG A 129 25.96 -27.31 38.82
C ARG A 129 25.25 -26.36 39.78
N HIS A 130 23.92 -26.45 39.89
CA HIS A 130 23.20 -25.87 41.02
C HIS A 130 22.87 -26.94 42.06
N ARG A 131 23.90 -27.51 42.70
CA ARG A 131 23.76 -28.06 44.05
C ARG A 131 25.03 -28.07 44.91
N PHE A 132 25.98 -27.15 44.76
CA PHE A 132 26.99 -26.95 45.81
C PHE A 132 27.43 -25.49 45.85
N GLY A 133 27.36 -24.87 47.03
CA GLY A 133 28.02 -23.59 47.31
C GLY A 133 27.16 -22.49 47.93
N ASN A 134 26.36 -22.80 48.96
CA ASN A 134 25.96 -21.76 49.90
C ASN A 134 27.23 -21.35 50.69
N ALA A 135 27.71 -20.13 50.50
CA ALA A 135 28.93 -19.61 51.15
C ALA A 135 28.77 -19.37 52.67
N ASN A 136 27.61 -19.69 53.26
CA ASN A 136 27.40 -19.70 54.71
C ASN A 136 27.69 -21.06 55.37
N LEU A 137 28.01 -22.11 54.60
CA LEU A 137 28.35 -23.41 55.18
C LEU A 137 29.87 -23.61 55.13
N ALA A 138 30.43 -23.93 56.30
CA ALA A 138 31.85 -24.23 56.47
C ALA A 138 32.30 -25.32 55.47
N PRO A 139 33.52 -25.19 54.89
CA PRO A 139 33.95 -26.07 53.81
C PRO A 139 34.03 -27.52 54.28
N PRO A 140 33.49 -28.50 53.54
CA PRO A 140 33.76 -29.90 53.84
C PRO A 140 35.22 -30.19 53.49
N ILE A 141 36.01 -30.41 54.53
CA ILE A 141 37.36 -30.98 54.46
C ILE A 141 37.29 -32.35 53.77
N LEU A 142 37.83 -32.45 52.56
CA LEU A 142 38.02 -33.72 51.87
C LEU A 142 39.35 -34.33 52.35
N PHE A 143 39.27 -35.32 53.24
CA PHE A 143 40.40 -36.21 53.51
C PHE A 143 40.47 -37.27 52.41
N SER A 144 41.59 -37.30 51.69
CA SER A 144 41.98 -38.40 50.81
C SER A 144 42.62 -39.49 51.67
N SER A 145 42.02 -40.67 51.74
CA SER A 145 42.66 -41.86 52.29
C SER A 145 42.04 -43.13 51.74
N ASP A 146 42.77 -43.82 50.88
CA ASP A 146 42.80 -45.29 50.85
C ASP A 146 44.19 -45.70 50.34
N PRO A 147 44.85 -46.72 50.91
CA PRO A 147 44.36 -48.10 50.83
C PRO A 147 44.49 -48.87 52.15
N GLY A 148 43.39 -49.33 52.75
CA GLY A 148 43.51 -50.18 53.94
C GLY A 148 42.21 -50.63 54.60
N MET A 149 41.54 -51.62 54.00
CA MET A 149 40.98 -52.79 54.71
C MET A 149 39.94 -52.56 55.83
N LYS A 150 38.69 -52.95 55.52
CA LYS A 150 37.57 -53.31 56.43
C LYS A 150 37.09 -52.14 57.32
N VAL A 151 35.80 -51.79 57.34
CA VAL A 151 34.78 -52.46 58.16
C VAL A 151 33.39 -51.99 57.69
N LEU A 152 32.55 -53.01 57.49
CA LEU A 152 31.10 -53.12 57.65
C LEU A 152 30.26 -51.85 57.91
N LEU A 153 29.20 -51.73 57.10
CA LEU A 153 27.92 -51.08 57.39
C LEU A 153 27.51 -51.18 58.87
N ILE A 154 26.89 -50.14 59.42
CA ILE A 154 25.61 -50.17 60.14
C ILE A 154 25.09 -48.72 60.27
N TYR A 155 23.85 -48.55 59.79
CA TYR A 155 22.82 -47.51 60.02
C TYR A 155 23.21 -46.03 60.11
#